data_AF-A0A4P8SJZ9-F1
#
_entry.id   AF-A0A4P8SJZ9-F1
#
_cell.length_a   1.000
_cell.length_b   1.000
_cell.length_c   1.000
_cell.angle_alpha   90.00
_cell.angle_beta   90.00
_cell.angle_gamma   90.00
#
_symmetry.space_group_name_H-M   'P 1'
#
loop_
_entity.id
_entity.type
_entity.pdbx_description
1 polymer ?
#
loop_
_entity_poly.entity_id
_entity_poly.type
_entity_poly.pdbx_seq_one_letter_code
_entity_poly.pdbx_strand_id
1 'polypeptide(L)'
;MTANLTAFMKMLRFSEGTLHHPLTTNGGYDVIVTGIDGKPEVFTDYTDHPFASGRTGKVFNRNGQRSTASGAYQQLYRWWPAYKKQLGLKDFSAASQDLLCIQLLKERSALADIEAGRITSAVKKCANIWASLPGAGYGQHENDLNRLLKAYQDFGGKLTG
;
A
#
# COMPACT_ATOMS: atom_id res chain seq x y z
N MET A 1 15.43 -4.96 -7.86
CA MET A 1 14.05 -4.83 -8.36
C MET A 1 14.13 -4.33 -9.80
N THR A 2 13.24 -4.78 -10.68
CA THR A 2 13.19 -4.26 -12.05
C THR A 2 12.52 -2.89 -12.07
N ALA A 3 12.71 -2.15 -13.17
CA ALA A 3 12.06 -0.84 -13.35
C ALA A 3 10.52 -0.93 -13.26
N ASN A 4 9.94 -2.00 -13.82
CA ASN A 4 8.50 -2.23 -13.79
C ASN A 4 8.00 -2.51 -12.37
N LEU A 5 8.70 -3.36 -11.60
CA LEU A 5 8.32 -3.61 -10.20
C LEU A 5 8.42 -2.33 -9.35
N THR A 6 9.50 -1.57 -9.50
CA THR A 6 9.67 -0.29 -8.80
C THR A 6 8.57 0.72 -9.17
N ALA A 7 8.23 0.84 -10.46
CA ALA A 7 7.17 1.72 -10.93
C ALA A 7 5.79 1.28 -10.41
N PHE A 8 5.51 -0.02 -10.38
CA PHE A 8 4.26 -0.56 -9.84
C PHE A 8 4.12 -0.28 -8.34
N MET A 9 5.19 -0.49 -7.56
CA MET A 9 5.20 -0.18 -6.13
C MET A 9 5.02 1.32 -5.86
N LYS A 10 5.60 2.21 -6.67
CA LYS A 10 5.33 3.66 -6.59
C LYS A 10 3.88 4.00 -6.97
N MET A 11 3.32 3.36 -7.98
CA MET A 11 1.92 3.50 -8.36
C MET A 11 0.98 3.06 -7.23
N LEU A 12 1.28 1.98 -6.51
CA LEU A 12 0.50 1.59 -5.31
C LEU A 12 0.52 2.69 -4.24
N ARG A 13 1.70 3.24 -3.93
CA ARG A 13 1.86 4.34 -2.97
C ARG A 13 1.10 5.60 -3.39
N PHE A 14 1.10 5.89 -4.68
CA PHE A 14 0.30 6.97 -5.25
C PHE A 14 -1.20 6.69 -5.10
N SER A 15 -1.65 5.46 -5.41
CA SER A 15 -3.05 5.06 -5.33
C SER A 15 -3.60 5.11 -3.91
N GLU A 16 -2.82 4.65 -2.93
CA GLU A 16 -3.14 4.69 -1.50
C GLU A 16 -2.99 6.10 -0.89
N GLY A 17 -2.58 7.10 -1.68
CA GLY A 17 -2.45 8.50 -1.25
C GLY A 17 -1.28 8.76 -0.30
N THR A 18 -0.34 7.81 -0.16
CA THR A 18 0.78 7.91 0.77
C THR A 18 1.97 8.65 0.15
N LEU A 19 2.24 8.45 -1.15
CA LEU A 19 3.44 8.95 -1.83
C LEU A 19 3.59 10.47 -1.77
N HIS A 20 2.48 11.19 -1.86
CA HIS A 20 2.42 12.66 -1.86
C HIS A 20 1.66 13.22 -0.66
N HIS A 21 1.57 12.42 0.42
CA HIS A 21 0.86 12.85 1.62
C HIS A 21 1.55 14.09 2.23
N PRO A 22 0.82 15.15 2.58
CA PRO A 22 1.42 16.45 2.96
C PRO A 22 2.28 16.39 4.24
N LEU A 23 2.01 15.41 5.12
CA LEU A 23 2.79 15.24 6.35
C LEU A 23 3.95 14.25 6.21
N THR A 24 4.08 13.55 5.08
CA THR A 24 5.14 12.54 4.96
C THR A 24 6.52 13.20 4.90
N THR A 25 7.45 12.64 5.66
CA THR A 25 8.88 12.98 5.59
C THR A 25 9.71 11.83 5.01
N ASN A 26 9.07 10.69 4.75
CA ASN A 26 9.70 9.48 4.23
C ASN A 26 8.89 8.87 3.07
N GLY A 27 8.47 9.71 2.11
CA GLY A 27 7.82 9.27 0.87
C GLY A 27 6.55 8.42 1.03
N GLY A 28 5.86 8.51 2.16
CA GLY A 28 4.65 7.76 2.46
C GLY A 28 4.86 6.57 3.40
N TYR A 29 6.11 6.17 3.69
CA TYR A 29 6.41 5.04 4.58
C TYR A 29 6.00 5.27 6.04
N ASP A 30 5.72 6.51 6.43
CA ASP A 30 5.27 6.97 7.75
C ASP A 30 3.75 7.20 7.85
N VAL A 31 2.98 7.08 6.77
CA VAL A 31 1.59 7.55 6.76
C VAL A 31 0.65 6.60 7.49
N ILE A 32 -0.17 7.11 8.40
CA ILE A 32 -1.30 6.40 9.00
C ILE A 32 -2.57 6.84 8.28
N VAL A 33 -3.49 5.89 8.04
CA VAL A 33 -4.80 6.16 7.44
C VAL A 33 -5.54 7.31 8.13
N THR A 34 -6.04 8.25 7.33
CA THR A 34 -6.87 9.36 7.82
C THR A 34 -8.27 8.84 8.16
N GLY A 35 -8.73 9.14 9.37
CA GLY A 35 -10.07 8.77 9.82
C GLY A 35 -11.14 9.71 9.28
N ILE A 36 -12.39 9.45 9.66
CA ILE A 36 -13.54 10.33 9.37
C ILE A 36 -13.41 11.71 10.05
N ASP A 37 -12.53 11.84 11.04
CA ASP A 37 -12.16 13.12 11.67
C ASP A 37 -11.35 14.03 10.75
N GLY A 38 -10.88 13.53 9.60
CA GLY A 38 -10.09 14.28 8.63
C GLY A 38 -8.70 14.67 9.14
N LYS A 39 -8.23 14.07 10.24
CA LYS A 39 -6.94 14.40 10.84
C LYS A 39 -5.82 13.52 10.27
N PRO A 40 -5.01 14.03 9.33
CA PRO A 40 -3.89 13.28 8.77
C PRO A 40 -2.86 12.98 9.86
N GLU A 41 -2.14 11.89 9.71
CA GLU A 41 -1.21 11.43 10.72
C GLU A 41 -0.03 10.67 10.11
N VAL A 42 1.14 10.85 10.70
CA VAL A 42 2.35 10.09 10.41
C VAL A 42 2.95 9.53 11.69
N PHE A 43 3.64 8.40 11.62
CA PHE A 43 4.44 7.85 12.72
C PHE A 43 5.93 8.10 12.48
N THR A 44 6.69 8.22 13.57
CA THR A 44 8.14 8.48 13.53
C THR A 44 8.97 7.30 14.03
N ASP A 45 8.34 6.35 14.71
CA ASP A 45 8.97 5.14 15.22
C ASP A 45 8.69 3.95 14.30
N TYR A 46 9.75 3.43 13.67
CA TYR A 46 9.69 2.29 12.76
C TYR A 46 10.00 0.96 13.44
N THR A 47 10.24 0.90 14.75
CA THR A 47 10.58 -0.34 15.45
C THR A 47 9.52 -1.43 15.30
N ASP A 48 8.26 -1.04 15.14
CA ASP A 48 7.16 -1.93 14.80
C ASP A 48 6.03 -1.19 14.08
N HIS A 49 5.00 -1.92 13.65
CA HIS A 49 3.79 -1.30 13.13
C HIS A 49 3.19 -0.35 14.18
N PRO A 50 2.72 0.86 13.83
CA PRO A 50 2.33 1.91 14.80
C PRO A 50 1.10 1.57 15.68
N PHE A 51 0.52 0.39 15.49
CA PHE A 51 -0.61 -0.14 16.28
C PHE A 51 -0.23 -1.41 17.07
N ALA A 52 1.05 -1.84 17.04
CA ALA A 52 1.53 -3.04 17.71
C ALA A 52 1.46 -2.94 19.24
N SER A 53 1.51 -1.73 19.80
CA SER A 53 1.41 -1.45 21.24
C SER A 53 -0.03 -1.33 21.76
N GLY A 54 -1.04 -1.79 21.00
CA GLY A 54 -2.43 -1.84 21.46
C GLY A 54 -3.21 -0.52 21.28
N ARG A 55 -2.67 0.42 20.50
CA ARG A 55 -3.40 1.62 20.07
C ARG A 55 -4.68 1.24 19.31
N THR A 56 -5.77 1.97 19.54
CA THR A 56 -7.03 1.78 18.82
C THR A 56 -6.95 2.32 17.38
N GLY A 57 -7.42 1.53 16.41
CA GLY A 57 -7.54 1.93 15.00
C GLY A 57 -8.39 3.19 14.76
N LYS A 58 -8.10 3.89 13.68
CA LYS A 58 -8.77 5.13 13.24
C LYS A 58 -10.17 4.79 12.72
N VAL A 59 -11.20 5.50 13.20
CA VAL A 59 -12.57 5.33 12.70
C VAL A 59 -12.64 5.91 11.30
N PHE A 60 -13.06 5.14 10.29
CA PHE A 60 -13.05 5.59 8.89
C PHE A 60 -14.45 5.72 8.27
N ASN A 61 -15.52 5.36 9.01
CA ASN A 61 -16.89 5.57 8.54
C ASN A 61 -17.87 5.85 9.69
N ARG A 62 -19.10 6.24 9.32
CA ARG A 62 -20.19 6.56 10.25
C ARG A 62 -20.68 5.37 11.09
N ASN A 63 -20.41 4.14 10.65
CA ASN A 63 -20.75 2.91 11.37
C ASN A 63 -19.73 2.56 12.46
N GLY A 64 -18.69 3.38 12.66
CA GLY A 64 -17.67 3.16 13.70
C GLY A 64 -16.62 2.11 13.32
N GLN A 65 -16.56 1.68 12.06
CA GLN A 65 -15.52 0.74 11.62
C GLN A 65 -14.14 1.39 11.73
N ARG A 66 -13.15 0.58 12.11
CA ARG A 66 -11.79 1.04 12.40
C ARG A 66 -10.77 0.42 11.46
N SER A 67 -9.79 1.23 11.07
CA SER A 67 -8.65 0.80 10.26
C SER A 67 -7.34 1.06 11.02
N THR A 68 -6.37 0.17 10.78
CA THR A 68 -4.99 0.30 11.27
C THR A 68 -4.02 0.50 10.12
N ALA A 69 -4.52 0.73 8.91
CA ALA A 69 -3.72 0.91 7.71
C ALA A 69 -2.59 1.94 7.95
N SER A 70 -1.36 1.48 7.73
CA SER A 70 -0.15 2.26 7.99
C SER A 70 0.93 2.00 6.95
N GLY A 71 1.81 2.97 6.79
CA GLY A 71 2.95 2.91 5.89
C GLY A 71 2.58 3.11 4.42
N ALA A 72 3.59 2.97 3.57
CA ALA A 72 3.54 3.30 2.16
C ALA A 72 2.46 2.52 1.40
N TYR A 73 2.19 1.30 1.85
CA TYR A 73 1.23 0.36 1.24
C TYR A 73 -0.02 0.14 2.10
N GLN A 74 -0.26 1.01 3.11
CA GLN A 74 -1.44 0.99 3.97
C GLN A 74 -1.73 -0.40 4.59
N GLN A 75 -0.68 -1.05 5.07
CA GLN A 75 -0.74 -2.40 5.64
C GLN A 75 -1.56 -2.39 6.93
N LEU A 76 -2.43 -3.39 7.10
CA LEU A 76 -3.23 -3.55 8.32
C LEU A 76 -2.42 -4.30 9.39
N TYR A 77 -2.52 -3.83 10.64
CA TYR A 77 -1.87 -4.49 11.78
C TYR A 77 -2.30 -5.96 11.92
N ARG A 78 -3.55 -6.31 11.59
CA ARG A 78 -4.06 -7.69 11.66
C ARG A 78 -3.16 -8.70 10.95
N TRP A 79 -2.53 -8.31 9.84
CA TRP A 79 -1.69 -9.20 9.03
C TRP A 79 -0.21 -9.07 9.36
N TRP A 80 0.20 -7.92 9.89
CA TRP A 80 1.60 -7.59 10.12
C TRP A 80 2.37 -8.65 10.96
N PRO A 81 1.89 -9.12 12.13
CA PRO A 81 2.63 -10.11 12.92
C PRO A 81 2.93 -11.41 12.17
N ALA A 82 2.00 -11.87 11.33
CA ALA A 82 2.18 -13.09 10.54
C ALA A 82 3.29 -12.91 9.49
N TYR A 83 3.26 -11.80 8.75
CA TYR A 83 4.28 -11.51 7.75
C TYR A 83 5.63 -11.14 8.35
N LYS A 84 5.65 -10.42 9.48
CA LYS A 84 6.87 -10.12 10.25
C LYS A 84 7.60 -11.42 10.59
N LYS A 85 6.87 -12.43 11.08
CA LYS A 85 7.41 -13.76 11.37
C LYS A 85 7.81 -14.52 10.09
N GLN A 86 6.93 -14.59 9.10
CA GLN A 86 7.14 -15.35 7.86
C GLN A 86 8.38 -14.88 7.08
N LEU A 87 8.59 -13.57 7.03
CA LEU A 87 9.67 -12.94 6.26
C LEU A 87 10.89 -12.61 7.12
N GLY A 88 10.85 -12.86 8.43
CA GLY A 88 11.94 -12.51 9.35
C GLY A 88 12.19 -11.00 9.46
N LEU A 89 11.15 -10.18 9.34
CA LEU A 89 11.27 -8.72 9.41
C LEU A 89 11.53 -8.27 10.85
N LYS A 90 12.51 -7.40 11.03
CA LYS A 90 12.93 -6.93 12.36
C LYS A 90 12.10 -5.73 12.85
N ASP A 91 11.58 -4.96 11.91
CA ASP A 91 10.99 -3.64 12.13
C ASP A 91 9.90 -3.36 11.09
N PHE A 92 9.30 -2.17 11.13
CA PHE A 92 8.35 -1.67 10.14
C PHE A 92 8.98 -0.61 9.22
N SER A 93 10.30 -0.65 9.03
CA SER A 93 11.06 0.27 8.16
C SER A 93 10.58 0.23 6.70
N ALA A 94 11.02 1.21 5.91
CA ALA A 94 10.72 1.25 4.47
C ALA A 94 11.10 -0.07 3.76
N ALA A 95 12.25 -0.65 4.11
CA ALA A 95 12.70 -1.92 3.53
C ALA A 95 11.78 -3.09 3.92
N SER A 96 11.36 -3.16 5.19
CA SER A 96 10.42 -4.19 5.67
C SER A 96 9.05 -4.06 5.01
N GLN A 97 8.56 -2.82 4.82
CA GLN A 97 7.31 -2.54 4.12
C GLN A 97 7.39 -2.94 2.64
N ASP A 98 8.51 -2.65 1.95
CA ASP A 98 8.76 -3.06 0.56
C ASP A 98 8.78 -4.59 0.42
N LEU A 99 9.47 -5.29 1.31
CA LEU A 99 9.53 -6.75 1.32
C LEU A 99 8.15 -7.38 1.50
N LEU A 100 7.34 -6.84 2.40
CA LEU A 100 5.95 -7.27 2.57
C LEU A 100 5.11 -6.97 1.32
N CYS A 101 5.24 -5.78 0.72
CA CYS A 101 4.55 -5.48 -0.54
C CYS A 101 4.91 -6.50 -1.63
N ILE A 102 6.19 -6.81 -1.81
CA ILE A 102 6.64 -7.79 -2.80
C ILE A 102 6.09 -9.20 -2.50
N GLN A 103 6.04 -9.60 -1.23
CA GLN A 103 5.45 -10.88 -0.83
C GLN A 103 3.95 -10.93 -1.19
N LEU A 104 3.19 -9.87 -0.93
CA LEU A 104 1.77 -9.78 -1.30
C LEU A 104 1.59 -9.87 -2.83
N LEU A 105 2.42 -9.17 -3.61
CA LEU A 105 2.40 -9.26 -5.08
C LEU A 105 2.71 -10.67 -5.58
N LYS A 106 3.61 -11.39 -4.90
CA LYS A 106 3.93 -12.78 -5.18
C LYS A 106 2.73 -13.69 -4.93
N GLU A 107 2.07 -13.54 -3.78
CA GLU A 107 0.90 -14.35 -3.40
C GLU A 107 -0.32 -14.10 -4.31
N ARG A 108 -0.42 -12.91 -4.91
CA ARG A 108 -1.43 -12.59 -5.93
C ARG A 108 -1.04 -13.01 -7.33
N SER A 109 0.10 -13.67 -7.52
CA SER A 109 0.63 -14.05 -8.83
C SER A 109 0.72 -12.85 -9.80
N ALA A 110 1.04 -11.67 -9.25
CA ALA A 110 1.09 -10.41 -10.00
C ALA A 110 2.51 -10.10 -10.52
N LEU A 111 3.57 -10.62 -9.89
CA LEU A 111 4.96 -10.33 -10.27
C LEU A 111 5.23 -10.60 -11.75
N ALA A 112 4.83 -11.77 -12.27
CA ALA A 112 5.06 -12.10 -13.68
C ALA A 112 4.32 -11.17 -14.66
N ASP A 113 3.17 -10.62 -14.26
CA ASP A 113 2.44 -9.63 -15.06
C ASP A 113 3.10 -8.26 -15.00
N ILE A 114 3.58 -7.86 -13.83
CA ILE A 114 4.31 -6.61 -13.64
C ILE A 114 5.59 -6.61 -14.47
N GLU A 115 6.39 -7.67 -14.37
CA GLU A 115 7.63 -7.80 -15.14
C GLU A 115 7.39 -7.73 -16.65
N ALA A 116 6.31 -8.33 -17.12
CA ALA A 116 5.93 -8.30 -18.52
C ALA A 116 5.16 -7.03 -18.96
N GLY A 117 4.96 -6.05 -18.06
CA GLY A 117 4.22 -4.82 -18.38
C GLY A 117 2.71 -5.00 -18.55
N ARG A 118 2.14 -6.14 -18.14
CA ARG A 118 0.69 -6.43 -18.15
C ARG A 118 -0.01 -5.82 -16.93
N ILE A 119 0.09 -4.50 -16.77
CA ILE A 119 -0.27 -3.82 -15.53
C ILE A 119 -1.76 -3.86 -15.19
N THR A 120 -2.65 -3.79 -16.18
CA THR A 120 -4.09 -3.96 -15.96
C THR A 120 -4.42 -5.30 -15.28
N SER A 121 -3.76 -6.38 -15.72
CA SER A 121 -3.91 -7.71 -15.10
C SER A 121 -3.36 -7.73 -13.68
N ALA A 122 -2.18 -7.13 -13.46
CA ALA A 122 -1.58 -7.03 -12.13
C ALA A 122 -2.46 -6.25 -11.15
N VAL A 123 -3.02 -5.10 -11.56
CA VAL A 123 -3.96 -4.30 -10.75
C VAL A 123 -5.18 -5.14 -10.37
N LYS A 124 -5.82 -5.80 -11.35
CA LYS A 124 -6.99 -6.65 -11.08
C LYS A 124 -6.68 -7.78 -10.10
N LYS A 125 -5.52 -8.42 -10.23
CA LYS A 125 -5.07 -9.46 -9.29
C LYS A 125 -4.89 -8.93 -7.87
N CYS A 126 -4.52 -7.67 -7.73
CA CYS A 126 -4.19 -7.04 -6.45
C CYS A 126 -5.35 -6.28 -5.78
N ALA A 127 -6.49 -6.10 -6.45
CA ALA A 127 -7.59 -5.26 -5.98
C ALA A 127 -8.17 -5.69 -4.61
N ASN A 128 -8.10 -6.97 -4.26
CA ASN A 128 -8.56 -7.46 -2.94
C ASN A 128 -7.56 -7.24 -1.79
N ILE A 129 -6.43 -6.56 -2.03
CA ILE A 129 -5.45 -6.21 -1.00
C ILE A 129 -5.50 -4.72 -0.71
N TRP A 130 -5.58 -3.90 -1.77
CA TRP A 130 -5.53 -2.45 -1.70
C TRP A 130 -6.87 -1.87 -2.11
N ALA A 131 -7.57 -1.27 -1.14
CA ALA A 131 -8.91 -0.75 -1.33
C ALA A 131 -8.98 0.42 -2.31
N SER A 132 -7.85 1.09 -2.58
CA SER A 132 -7.76 2.19 -3.53
C SER A 132 -7.71 1.75 -4.99
N LEU A 133 -7.54 0.44 -5.27
CA LEU A 133 -7.49 -0.09 -6.62
C LEU A 133 -8.89 -0.34 -7.20
N PRO A 134 -9.06 -0.24 -8.53
CA PRO A 134 -10.33 -0.52 -9.17
C PRO A 134 -10.76 -1.99 -9.02
N GLY A 135 -12.02 -2.20 -8.64
CA GLY A 135 -12.62 -3.51 -8.40
C GLY A 135 -12.33 -4.10 -7.03
N ALA A 136 -11.90 -3.28 -6.07
CA ALA A 136 -11.56 -3.73 -4.71
C ALA A 136 -12.80 -4.06 -3.87
N GLY A 137 -13.92 -3.35 -4.09
CA GLY A 137 -15.22 -3.69 -3.51
C GLY A 137 -15.38 -3.37 -2.02
N TYR A 138 -14.48 -2.59 -1.43
CA TYR A 138 -14.52 -2.21 -0.01
C TYR A 138 -15.54 -1.11 0.32
N GLY A 139 -16.24 -0.56 -0.68
CA GLY A 139 -17.10 0.61 -0.51
C GLY A 139 -16.32 1.89 -0.18
N GLN A 140 -14.99 1.87 -0.38
CA GLN A 140 -14.10 3.03 -0.30
C GLN A 140 -13.89 3.64 -1.69
N HIS A 141 -13.23 4.79 -1.78
CA HIS A 141 -12.90 5.40 -3.06
C HIS A 141 -11.87 4.55 -3.82
N GLU A 142 -12.25 4.08 -5.00
CA GLU A 142 -11.37 3.39 -5.94
C GLU A 142 -10.83 4.37 -6.99
N ASN A 143 -9.56 4.24 -7.35
CA ASN A 143 -8.95 5.06 -8.39
C ASN A 143 -9.34 4.57 -9.79
N ASP A 144 -9.40 5.52 -10.73
CA ASP A 144 -9.52 5.21 -12.16
C ASP A 144 -8.29 4.44 -12.68
N LEU A 145 -8.51 3.39 -13.47
CA LEU A 145 -7.44 2.55 -14.00
C LEU A 145 -6.49 3.34 -14.92
N ASN A 146 -7.00 4.24 -15.77
CA ASN A 146 -6.15 5.00 -16.68
C ASN A 146 -5.25 5.97 -15.90
N ARG A 147 -5.75 6.57 -14.82
CA ARG A 147 -4.94 7.36 -13.89
C ARG A 147 -3.79 6.55 -13.30
N LEU A 148 -4.05 5.30 -12.90
CA LEU A 148 -3.01 4.41 -12.36
C LEU A 148 -1.98 4.02 -13.42
N LEU A 149 -2.42 3.67 -14.64
CA LEU A 149 -1.51 3.36 -15.75
C LEU A 149 -0.62 4.55 -16.11
N LYS A 150 -1.18 5.76 -16.12
CA LYS A 150 -0.41 6.99 -16.36
C LYS A 150 0.65 7.20 -15.26
N ALA A 151 0.26 7.08 -13.99
CA ALA A 151 1.20 7.20 -12.88
C ALA A 151 2.31 6.14 -12.95
N TYR A 152 1.97 4.90 -13.28
CA TYR A 152 2.94 3.81 -13.49
C TYR A 152 3.98 4.18 -14.58
N GLN A 153 3.53 4.70 -15.72
CA GLN A 153 4.43 5.15 -16.80
C GLN A 153 5.28 6.34 -16.38
N ASP A 154 4.71 7.30 -15.65
CA ASP A 154 5.44 8.47 -15.13
C ASP A 154 6.53 8.09 -14.12
N PHE A 155 6.34 6.96 -13.42
CA PHE A 155 7.37 6.36 -12.56
C PHE A 155 8.40 5.50 -13.31
N GLY A 156 8.39 5.51 -14.64
CA GLY A 156 9.35 4.82 -15.51
C GLY A 156 8.94 3.39 -15.89
N GLY A 157 7.71 2.97 -15.56
CA GLY A 157 7.18 1.68 -15.91
C GLY A 157 6.88 1.57 -17.41
N LYS A 158 7.13 0.40 -17.99
CA LYS A 158 6.80 0.10 -19.39
C LYS A 158 5.59 -0.82 -19.45
N LEU A 159 4.60 -0.44 -20.24
CA LEU A 159 3.49 -1.33 -20.59
C LEU A 159 3.97 -2.31 -21.67
N THR A 160 3.34 -3.48 -21.75
CA THR A 160 3.47 -4.28 -22.96
C THR A 160 2.95 -3.47 -24.14
N GLY A 161 3.67 -3.54 -25.27
CA GLY A 161 3.12 -3.15 -26.57
C GLY A 161 2.06 -4.14 -27.02
#